data_AF-M0B3V3-F1
#
_entry.id   AF-M0B3V3-F1
#
_cell.length_a   1.000
_cell.length_b   1.000
_cell.length_c   1.000
_cell.angle_alpha   90.00
_cell.angle_beta   90.00
_cell.angle_gamma   90.00
#
_symmetry.space_group_name_H-M   'P 1'
#
loop_
_entity.id
_entity.type
_entity.pdbx_description
1 polymer ?
#
loop_
_entity_poly.entity_id
_entity_poly.type
_entity_poly.pdbx_seq_one_letter_code
_entity_poly.pdbx_strand_id
1 'polypeptide(L)'
;MDGPYAQHLLDASDVCSNCLRKNRVERIDPVRGGLVTELDSHLSRDETRTSVGYGPADCVSEQKGVFCECGVEGAFERLWDPTAVAEDEFKTLVKAALATLAEKDVTVRRKETVMYALSHYRDHGNVDRALASALDAGIVAAAAAGNDDRDQVRA
;
A
#
# COMPACT_ATOMS: atom_id res chain seq x y z
N MET A 1 -9.00 0.39 -12.10
CA MET A 1 -9.82 0.86 -10.96
C MET A 1 -9.18 2.17 -10.58
N ASP A 2 -9.93 3.26 -10.52
CA ASP A 2 -9.36 4.60 -10.29
C ASP A 2 -9.66 5.05 -8.85
N GLY A 3 -8.84 5.97 -8.32
CA GLY A 3 -9.06 6.59 -7.01
C GLY A 3 -7.93 6.33 -5.99
N PRO A 4 -8.13 6.75 -4.73
CA PRO A 4 -7.12 6.71 -3.68
C PRO A 4 -6.60 5.29 -3.37
N TYR A 5 -7.45 4.27 -3.49
CA TYR A 5 -7.03 2.89 -3.33
C TYR A 5 -6.04 2.45 -4.40
N ALA A 6 -6.32 2.78 -5.66
CA ALA A 6 -5.43 2.50 -6.77
C ALA A 6 -4.10 3.25 -6.61
N GLN A 7 -4.19 4.56 -6.38
CA GLN A 7 -3.04 5.45 -6.30
C GLN A 7 -2.09 5.14 -5.13
N HIS A 8 -2.62 4.86 -3.93
CA HIS A 8 -1.80 4.77 -2.73
C HIS A 8 -1.42 3.32 -2.36
N LEU A 9 -2.18 2.32 -2.83
CA LEU A 9 -2.01 0.92 -2.43
C LEU A 9 -1.85 -0.04 -3.60
N LEU A 10 -2.82 -0.12 -4.52
CA LEU A 10 -2.84 -1.19 -5.55
C LEU A 10 -1.77 -1.00 -6.61
N ASP A 11 -1.70 0.20 -7.19
CA ASP A 11 -0.78 0.54 -8.30
C ASP A 11 0.48 1.24 -7.78
N ALA A 12 0.61 1.37 -6.46
CA ALA A 12 1.75 1.99 -5.82
C ALA A 12 2.97 1.06 -5.86
N SER A 13 4.00 1.46 -6.61
CA SER A 13 5.22 0.65 -6.79
C SER A 13 6.03 0.37 -5.51
N ASP A 14 5.75 1.10 -4.43
CA ASP A 14 6.35 0.92 -3.11
C ASP A 14 5.53 0.02 -2.18
N VAL A 15 4.35 -0.45 -2.60
CA VAL A 15 3.43 -1.26 -1.83
C VAL A 15 3.22 -2.62 -2.50
N CYS A 16 3.24 -3.68 -1.70
CA CYS A 16 2.93 -5.01 -2.18
C CYS A 16 1.42 -5.18 -2.36
N SER A 17 0.96 -5.40 -3.59
CA SER A 17 -0.46 -5.61 -3.95
C SER A 17 -1.07 -6.87 -3.33
N ASN A 18 -0.26 -7.83 -2.88
CA ASN A 18 -0.68 -9.05 -2.19
C ASN A 18 -0.98 -8.84 -0.70
N CYS A 19 -0.14 -8.10 0.03
CA CYS A 19 -0.29 -7.91 1.48
C CYS A 19 -0.62 -6.47 1.92
N LEU A 20 -0.65 -5.54 0.98
CA LEU A 20 -0.90 -4.09 1.13
C LEU A 20 0.07 -3.37 2.07
N ARG A 21 1.26 -3.95 2.30
CA ARG A 21 2.35 -3.33 3.08
C ARG A 21 3.36 -2.67 2.17
N LYS A 22 3.94 -1.56 2.63
CA LYS A 22 5.09 -0.94 1.98
C LYS A 22 6.28 -1.90 2.00
N ASN A 23 6.89 -2.18 0.85
CA ASN A 23 8.02 -3.10 0.70
C ASN A 23 9.25 -2.45 0.02
N ARG A 24 9.14 -1.18 -0.36
CA ARG A 24 10.25 -0.38 -0.90
C ARG A 24 10.34 0.96 -0.19
N VAL A 25 11.55 1.50 -0.13
CA VAL A 25 11.87 2.80 0.44
C VAL A 25 12.54 3.68 -0.61
N GLU A 26 12.21 4.96 -0.60
CA GLU A 26 12.92 5.94 -1.41
C GLU A 26 14.33 6.12 -0.85
N ARG A 27 15.33 5.95 -1.71
CA ARG A 27 16.74 6.21 -1.40
C ARG A 27 17.26 7.30 -2.32
N ILE A 28 18.03 8.19 -1.73
CA ILE A 28 18.67 9.30 -2.41
C ILE A 28 20.16 8.98 -2.48
N ASP A 29 20.65 8.72 -3.69
CA ASP A 29 22.05 8.45 -3.93
C ASP A 29 22.73 9.68 -4.52
N PRO A 30 23.97 10.01 -4.10
CA PRO A 30 24.76 11.05 -4.75
C PRO A 30 25.17 10.56 -6.15
N VAL A 31 24.90 11.36 -7.18
CA VAL A 31 25.28 11.01 -8.56
C VAL A 31 26.81 10.92 -8.65
N ARG A 32 27.33 9.76 -9.09
CA ARG A 32 28.76 9.53 -9.32
C ARG A 32 29.20 10.20 -10.63
N GLY A 33 29.17 11.53 -10.68
CA GLY A 33 29.60 12.35 -11.82
C GLY A 33 30.01 13.74 -11.36
N GLY A 34 31.30 13.92 -11.07
CA GLY A 34 31.86 14.99 -10.24
C GLY A 34 31.80 16.44 -10.73
N LEU A 35 30.73 16.88 -11.41
CA LEU A 35 30.56 18.27 -11.84
C LEU A 35 29.19 18.87 -11.50
N VAL A 36 28.20 18.07 -11.11
CA VAL A 36 26.89 18.58 -10.66
C VAL A 36 26.43 17.78 -9.43
N THR A 37 26.08 18.48 -8.36
CA THR A 37 25.51 17.92 -7.13
C THR A 37 24.05 17.52 -7.34
N GLU A 38 23.76 16.75 -8.39
CA GLU A 38 22.43 16.18 -8.60
C GLU A 38 22.27 14.96 -7.68
N LEU A 39 21.12 14.88 -7.03
CA LEU A 39 20.71 13.77 -6.20
C LEU A 39 19.72 12.95 -7.02
N ASP A 40 19.97 11.65 -7.16
CA ASP A 40 19.05 10.74 -7.85
C ASP A 40 18.22 10.00 -6.80
N SER A 41 16.89 10.10 -6.89
CA SER A 41 15.98 9.38 -6.00
C SER A 41 15.38 8.17 -6.71
N HIS A 42 15.50 7.01 -6.08
CA HIS A 42 14.96 5.77 -6.62
C HIS A 42 14.38 4.89 -5.50
N LEU A 43 13.46 3.99 -5.88
CA LEU A 43 12.90 3.02 -4.94
C LEU A 43 13.83 1.81 -4.80
N SER A 44 14.33 1.63 -3.59
CA SER A 44 15.09 0.46 -3.19
C SER A 44 14.25 -0.48 -2.32
N ARG A 45 14.64 -1.75 -2.22
CA ARG A 45 13.98 -2.72 -1.33
C ARG A 45 14.04 -2.25 0.13
N ASP A 46 12.98 -2.53 0.88
CA ASP A 46 13.01 -2.45 2.35
C ASP A 46 13.61 -3.75 2.90
N GLU A 47 14.81 -3.68 3.47
CA GLU A 47 15.53 -4.88 3.95
C GLU A 47 14.86 -5.56 5.14
N THR A 48 13.98 -4.86 5.85
CA THR A 48 13.24 -5.43 6.99
C THR A 48 12.04 -6.25 6.56
N ARG A 49 11.46 -5.95 5.39
CA ARG A 49 10.23 -6.56 4.86
C ARG A 49 10.46 -7.37 3.58
N THR A 50 11.69 -7.37 3.06
CA THR A 50 12.05 -8.12 1.86
C THR A 50 13.33 -8.91 2.05
N SER A 51 13.32 -10.13 1.54
CA SER A 51 14.48 -11.01 1.50
C SER A 51 14.94 -11.20 0.06
N VAL A 52 16.25 -11.32 -0.11
CA VAL A 52 16.82 -11.75 -1.39
C VAL A 52 16.84 -13.27 -1.37
N GLY A 53 16.04 -13.88 -2.25
CA GLY A 53 15.98 -15.32 -2.42
C GLY A 53 16.79 -15.75 -3.64
N TYR A 54 17.33 -16.96 -3.57
CA TYR A 54 17.98 -17.62 -4.70
C TYR A 54 17.17 -18.86 -5.10
N GLY A 55 16.63 -18.87 -6.31
CA GLY A 55 15.84 -19.99 -6.84
C GLY A 55 16.72 -21.04 -7.53
N PRO A 56 16.24 -22.29 -7.71
CA PRO A 56 16.85 -23.23 -8.64
C PRO A 56 16.64 -22.69 -10.06
N ALA A 57 17.70 -22.19 -10.69
CA ALA A 57 17.67 -21.76 -12.09
C ALA A 57 18.75 -22.49 -12.89
N ASP A 58 18.47 -22.72 -14.17
CA ASP A 58 19.36 -23.41 -15.11
C ASP A 58 20.64 -22.62 -15.38
N CYS A 59 20.64 -21.29 -15.14
CA CYS A 59 21.84 -20.46 -15.19
C CYS A 59 21.98 -19.52 -13.99
N VAL A 60 23.23 -19.25 -13.57
CA VAL A 60 23.58 -18.47 -12.37
C VAL A 60 23.05 -17.03 -12.43
N SER A 61 22.87 -16.47 -13.62
CA SER A 61 22.31 -15.12 -13.84
C SER A 61 20.81 -15.00 -13.59
N GLU A 62 20.06 -16.11 -13.55
CA GLU A 62 18.60 -16.13 -13.38
C GLU A 62 18.17 -16.42 -11.93
N GLN A 63 19.11 -16.47 -10.98
CA GLN A 63 18.83 -16.99 -9.65
C GLN A 63 18.29 -15.96 -8.66
N LYS A 64 18.40 -14.65 -8.89
CA LYS A 64 18.18 -13.64 -7.83
C LYS A 64 16.83 -12.93 -7.93
N GLY A 65 15.95 -13.20 -6.95
CA GLY A 65 14.68 -12.50 -6.76
C GLY A 65 14.62 -11.70 -5.44
N VAL A 66 13.71 -10.72 -5.37
CA VAL A 66 13.40 -9.98 -4.12
C VAL A 66 11.97 -10.32 -3.70
N PHE A 67 11.86 -11.00 -2.58
CA PHE A 67 10.60 -11.53 -2.07
C PHE A 67 10.10 -10.70 -0.90
N CYS A 68 8.81 -10.40 -0.90
CA CYS A 68 8.13 -9.82 0.25
C CYS A 68 7.96 -10.89 1.35
N GLU A 69 7.79 -10.48 2.61
CA GLU A 69 7.41 -11.38 3.72
C GLU A 69 6.17 -12.25 3.42
N CYS A 70 5.25 -11.77 2.58
CA CYS A 70 4.08 -12.55 2.16
C CYS A 70 4.37 -13.58 1.06
N GLY A 71 5.62 -13.70 0.62
CA GLY A 71 6.09 -14.74 -0.31
C GLY A 71 6.09 -14.36 -1.79
N VAL A 72 5.49 -13.24 -2.18
CA VAL A 72 5.47 -12.80 -3.59
C VAL A 72 6.76 -12.12 -4.02
N GLU A 73 7.11 -12.28 -5.29
CA GLU A 73 8.20 -11.61 -5.95
C GLU A 73 7.72 -10.29 -6.56
N GLY A 74 8.23 -9.17 -6.05
CA GLY A 74 7.86 -7.84 -6.53
C GLY A 74 6.59 -7.25 -5.88
N ALA A 75 6.18 -6.08 -6.39
CA ALA A 75 5.11 -5.28 -5.80
C ALA A 75 3.73 -5.61 -6.38
N PHE A 76 3.66 -5.98 -7.67
CA PHE A 76 2.39 -6.13 -8.40
C PHE A 76 1.91 -7.58 -8.51
N GLU A 77 2.63 -8.53 -7.92
CA GLU A 77 2.20 -9.92 -7.87
C GLU A 77 1.17 -10.12 -6.74
N ARG A 78 0.09 -10.84 -7.06
CA ARG A 78 -1.02 -11.14 -6.15
C ARG A 78 -1.43 -12.60 -6.31
N LEU A 79 -1.48 -13.33 -5.20
CA LEU A 79 -1.73 -14.78 -5.20
C LEU A 79 -3.19 -15.17 -4.96
N TRP A 80 -4.04 -14.22 -4.59
CA TRP A 80 -5.43 -14.43 -4.24
C TRP A 80 -6.39 -13.73 -5.20
N ASP A 81 -7.56 -14.32 -5.39
CA ASP A 81 -8.69 -13.72 -6.09
C ASP A 81 -9.41 -12.75 -5.15
N PRO A 82 -9.64 -11.47 -5.53
CA PRO A 82 -10.36 -10.49 -4.71
C PRO A 82 -11.76 -10.91 -4.27
N THR A 83 -12.36 -11.93 -4.90
CA THR A 83 -13.68 -12.47 -4.56
C THR A 83 -13.65 -13.75 -3.71
N ALA A 84 -12.46 -14.30 -3.43
CA ALA A 84 -12.29 -15.58 -2.75
C ALA A 84 -11.57 -15.48 -1.39
N VAL A 85 -11.45 -14.27 -0.83
CA VAL A 85 -10.74 -14.03 0.44
C VAL A 85 -11.66 -14.34 1.63
N ALA A 86 -11.13 -14.88 2.74
CA ALA A 86 -11.94 -15.05 3.95
C ALA A 86 -12.12 -13.71 4.69
N GLU A 87 -13.20 -13.52 5.46
CA GLU A 87 -13.42 -12.25 6.20
C GLU A 87 -12.25 -11.91 7.15
N ASP A 88 -11.64 -12.90 7.78
CA ASP A 88 -10.51 -12.67 8.71
C ASP A 88 -9.21 -12.31 7.99
N GLU A 89 -9.00 -12.84 6.78
CA GLU A 89 -7.92 -12.41 5.90
C GLU A 89 -8.17 -10.98 5.42
N PHE A 90 -9.42 -10.66 5.05
CA PHE A 90 -9.80 -9.31 4.67
C PHE A 90 -9.56 -8.30 5.81
N LYS A 91 -9.91 -8.63 7.06
CA LYS A 91 -9.56 -7.79 8.23
C LYS A 91 -8.06 -7.55 8.34
N THR A 92 -7.24 -8.54 8.00
CA THR A 92 -5.78 -8.42 7.99
C THR A 92 -5.30 -7.47 6.89
N LEU A 93 -5.89 -7.55 5.70
CA LEU A 93 -5.64 -6.63 4.59
C LEU A 93 -6.04 -5.19 4.94
N VAL A 94 -7.22 -4.98 5.55
CA VAL A 94 -7.67 -3.65 6.01
C VAL A 94 -6.70 -3.05 7.01
N LYS A 95 -6.22 -3.83 7.98
CA LYS A 95 -5.21 -3.37 8.95
C LYS A 95 -3.90 -2.97 8.27
N ALA A 96 -3.42 -3.80 7.34
CA ALA A 96 -2.21 -3.52 6.58
C ALA A 96 -2.35 -2.25 5.72
N ALA A 97 -3.47 -2.11 5.02
CA ALA A 97 -3.79 -0.92 4.23
C ALA A 97 -3.75 0.35 5.08
N LEU A 98 -4.41 0.38 6.24
CA LEU A 98 -4.42 1.54 7.13
C LEU A 98 -3.05 1.86 7.72
N ALA A 99 -2.24 0.84 8.03
CA ALA A 99 -0.87 1.05 8.48
C ALA A 99 -0.03 1.68 7.36
N THR A 100 -0.11 1.16 6.14
CA THR A 100 0.60 1.71 4.97
C THR A 100 0.16 3.12 4.63
N LEU A 101 -1.14 3.42 4.68
CA LEU A 101 -1.65 4.77 4.46
C LEU A 101 -1.07 5.76 5.49
N ALA A 102 -0.97 5.34 6.76
CA ALA A 102 -0.35 6.14 7.80
C ALA A 102 1.17 6.32 7.58
N GLU A 103 1.89 5.28 7.12
CA GLU A 103 3.30 5.36 6.72
C GLU A 103 3.53 6.28 5.51
N LYS A 104 2.50 6.54 4.70
CA LYS A 104 2.52 7.41 3.52
C LYS A 104 1.91 8.80 3.81
N ASP A 105 1.69 9.13 5.08
CA ASP A 105 1.07 10.39 5.54
C ASP A 105 -0.31 10.70 4.92
N VAL A 106 -1.03 9.66 4.48
CA VAL A 106 -2.39 9.80 3.94
C VAL A 106 -3.37 9.87 5.11
N THR A 107 -4.02 11.01 5.25
CA THR A 107 -4.98 11.25 6.34
C THR A 107 -6.33 10.59 6.03
N VAL A 108 -6.73 9.64 6.87
CA VAL A 108 -8.03 8.94 6.77
C VAL A 108 -8.72 8.83 8.13
N ARG A 109 -10.05 8.90 8.12
CA ARG A 109 -10.89 8.62 9.29
C ARG A 109 -10.95 7.11 9.53
N ARG A 110 -10.00 6.61 10.34
CA ARG A 110 -9.74 5.16 10.53
C ARG A 110 -10.99 4.35 10.90
N LYS A 111 -11.79 4.83 11.85
CA LYS A 111 -12.96 4.09 12.34
C LYS A 111 -14.00 3.93 11.23
N GLU A 112 -14.29 5.02 10.54
CA GLU A 112 -15.22 5.10 9.43
C GLU A 112 -14.74 4.21 8.28
N THR A 113 -13.46 4.29 7.88
CA THR A 113 -12.88 3.42 6.86
C THR A 113 -13.04 1.94 7.22
N VAL A 114 -12.74 1.52 8.45
CA VAL A 114 -12.91 0.12 8.86
C VAL A 114 -14.37 -0.31 8.80
N MET A 115 -15.30 0.52 9.29
CA MET A 115 -16.72 0.19 9.25
C MET A 115 -17.24 0.05 7.82
N TYR A 116 -16.92 0.99 6.93
CA TYR A 116 -17.33 0.93 5.53
C TYR A 116 -16.70 -0.26 4.80
N ALA A 117 -15.42 -0.55 5.04
CA ALA A 117 -14.73 -1.68 4.41
C ALA A 117 -15.41 -3.00 4.79
N LEU A 118 -15.66 -3.23 6.08
CA LEU A 118 -16.27 -4.48 6.56
C LEU A 118 -17.74 -4.62 6.13
N SER A 119 -18.51 -3.53 6.13
CA SER A 119 -19.89 -3.55 5.63
C SER A 119 -19.91 -3.91 4.15
N HIS A 120 -19.19 -3.16 3.33
CA HIS A 120 -19.17 -3.34 1.88
C HIS A 120 -18.62 -4.71 1.48
N TYR A 121 -17.67 -5.26 2.25
CA TYR A 121 -17.16 -6.61 2.02
C TYR A 121 -18.21 -7.68 2.28
N ARG A 122 -18.98 -7.58 3.36
CA ARG A 122 -20.06 -8.53 3.67
C ARG A 122 -21.18 -8.49 2.64
N ASP A 123 -21.46 -7.30 2.09
CA ASP A 123 -22.54 -7.11 1.12
C ASP A 123 -22.16 -7.58 -0.30
N HIS A 124 -20.89 -7.48 -0.67
CA HIS A 124 -20.44 -7.66 -2.07
C HIS A 124 -19.35 -8.72 -2.27
N GLY A 125 -18.70 -9.18 -1.20
CA GLY A 125 -17.67 -10.23 -1.25
C GLY A 125 -16.43 -9.88 -2.06
N ASN A 126 -16.13 -8.61 -2.32
CA ASN A 126 -14.99 -8.20 -3.15
C ASN A 126 -14.06 -7.26 -2.38
N VAL A 127 -12.80 -7.69 -2.20
CA VAL A 127 -11.76 -6.96 -1.45
C VAL A 127 -11.47 -5.59 -2.05
N ASP A 128 -11.18 -5.53 -3.35
CA ASP A 128 -10.73 -4.29 -4.01
C ASP A 128 -11.84 -3.23 -3.98
N ARG A 129 -13.08 -3.64 -4.28
CA ARG A 129 -14.24 -2.74 -4.27
C ARG A 129 -14.57 -2.24 -2.86
N ALA A 130 -14.46 -3.12 -1.86
CA ALA A 130 -14.68 -2.75 -0.46
C ALA A 130 -13.61 -1.76 0.04
N LEU A 131 -12.34 -1.98 -0.28
CA LEU A 131 -11.26 -1.06 0.09
C LEU A 131 -11.37 0.27 -0.66
N ALA A 132 -11.63 0.26 -1.97
CA ALA A 132 -11.81 1.49 -2.74
C ALA A 132 -12.90 2.38 -2.15
N SER A 133 -14.10 1.83 -1.95
CA SER A 133 -15.24 2.57 -1.41
C SER A 133 -14.98 3.08 0.02
N ALA A 134 -14.31 2.27 0.84
CA ALA A 134 -13.99 2.63 2.22
C ALA A 134 -12.92 3.73 2.34
N LEU A 135 -11.92 3.70 1.46
CA LEU A 135 -10.88 4.73 1.41
C LEU A 135 -11.47 6.06 0.95
N ASP A 136 -12.29 6.06 -0.10
CA ASP A 136 -12.99 7.27 -0.57
C ASP A 136 -13.81 7.90 0.55
N ALA A 137 -14.66 7.11 1.20
CA ALA A 137 -15.47 7.58 2.33
C ALA A 137 -14.60 8.09 3.50
N GLY A 138 -13.51 7.39 3.81
CA GLY A 138 -12.60 7.73 4.90
C GLY A 138 -11.83 9.03 4.68
N ILE A 139 -11.39 9.30 3.44
CA ILE A 139 -10.71 10.54 3.06
C ILE A 139 -11.69 11.71 3.07
N VAL A 140 -12.88 11.53 2.48
CA VAL A 140 -13.93 12.56 2.49
C VAL A 140 -14.33 12.93 3.91
N ALA A 141 -14.54 11.94 4.79
CA ALA A 141 -14.86 12.17 6.19
C ALA A 141 -13.71 12.89 6.94
N ALA A 142 -12.45 12.59 6.60
CA ALA A 142 -11.31 13.29 7.19
C ALA A 142 -11.25 14.76 6.76
N ALA A 143 -11.46 15.03 5.48
CA ALA A 143 -11.49 16.38 4.93
C ALA A 143 -12.63 17.23 5.51
N ALA A 144 -13.84 16.67 5.62
CA ALA A 144 -14.99 17.37 6.19
C ALA A 144 -14.73 17.80 7.63
N ALA A 145 -14.22 16.89 8.47
CA ALA A 145 -13.98 17.20 9.87
C ALA A 145 -12.80 18.16 10.11
N GLY A 146 -11.83 18.22 9.20
CA GLY A 146 -10.75 19.21 9.26
C GLY A 146 -11.20 20.65 8.96
N ASN A 147 -12.35 20.82 8.29
CA ASN A 147 -12.96 22.13 8.09
C ASN A 147 -13.76 22.59 9.31
N ASP A 148 -14.44 21.69 10.01
CA ASP A 148 -15.21 22.01 11.22
C ASP A 148 -14.34 22.58 12.36
N ASP A 149 -13.09 22.12 12.49
CA ASP A 149 -12.14 22.67 13.48
C ASP A 149 -11.61 24.06 13.10
N ARG A 150 -11.58 24.41 11.81
CA ARG A 150 -11.10 25.73 11.34
C ARG A 150 -12.17 26.81 11.46
N ASP A 151 -13.44 26.44 11.33
CA ASP A 151 -14.55 27.38 11.47
C ASP A 151 -14.87 27.71 12.94
N GLN A 152 -14.58 26.81 13.89
CA GLN A 152 -14.74 27.08 15.33
C GLN A 152 -13.71 28.07 15.90
N VAL A 153 -12.56 28.26 15.26
CA VAL A 153 -11.53 29.22 15.71
C VAL A 153 -11.77 30.64 15.16
N ARG A 154 -12.76 30.82 14.28
CA ARG A 154 -13.10 32.11 13.65
C ARG A 154 -14.41 32.73 14.15
N ALA A 155 -15.04 32.16 15.17
CA ALA A 155 -16.23 32.68 15.84
C ALA A 155 -15.88 33.28 17.21
#